data_AF-A0A7I4A1E9-F1
#
_entry.id   AF-A0A7I4A1E9-F1
#
_cell.length_a   1.000
_cell.length_b   1.000
_cell.length_c   1.000
_cell.angle_alpha   90.00
_cell.angle_beta   90.00
_cell.angle_gamma   90.00
#
_symmetry.space_group_name_H-M   'P 1'
#
loop_
_entity.id
_entity.type
_entity.pdbx_description
1 polymer ?
#
loop_
_entity_poly.entity_id
_entity_poly.type
_entity_poly.pdbx_seq_one_letter_code
_entity_poly.pdbx_strand_id
1 'polypeptide(L)'
;MVPGSTYETCFRDQLGDKTQIMTNGRYKSVLHRAVANRAAMRYSIANFLVPADETVIRPIAELVSRSSSSPAMCCPVSYGEYTGRNSYLFRPLEGKRRIDSFLVSAS
;
A
#
# COMPACT_ATOMS: atom_id res chain seq x y z
N MET A 1 9.43 -17.07 15.29
CA MET A 1 9.27 -18.37 14.60
C MET A 1 8.26 -19.15 15.41
N VAL A 2 7.07 -19.40 14.87
CA VAL A 2 6.08 -20.29 15.52
C VAL A 2 6.24 -21.67 14.85
N PRO A 3 6.54 -22.75 15.59
CA PRO A 3 6.69 -24.07 15.04
C PRO A 3 5.33 -24.79 14.96
N GLY A 4 5.10 -25.49 13.84
CA GLY A 4 4.01 -26.44 13.69
C GLY A 4 2.77 -25.90 12.97
N SER A 5 2.76 -26.01 11.64
CA SER A 5 1.56 -26.45 10.93
C SER A 5 1.97 -27.10 9.60
N THR A 6 1.39 -28.26 9.36
CA THR A 6 1.20 -28.92 8.07
C THR A 6 0.80 -27.93 6.97
N TYR A 7 1.02 -28.31 5.71
CA TYR A 7 0.84 -27.52 4.48
C TYR A 7 -0.57 -26.92 4.33
N GLU A 8 -0.87 -25.90 5.12
CA GLU A 8 -2.05 -25.06 4.98
C GLU A 8 -1.75 -24.11 3.83
N THR A 9 -2.31 -24.40 2.65
CA THR A 9 -2.39 -23.43 1.56
C THR A 9 -3.31 -22.30 1.99
N CYS A 10 -2.73 -21.30 2.65
CA CYS A 10 -3.44 -20.11 3.11
C CYS A 10 -3.20 -18.94 2.16
N PHE A 11 -4.28 -18.30 1.73
CA PHE A 11 -4.21 -17.00 1.06
C PHE A 11 -3.93 -15.90 2.08
N ARG A 12 -2.96 -15.03 1.75
CA ARG A 12 -2.56 -13.92 2.61
C ARG A 12 -2.93 -12.61 1.94
N ASP A 13 -3.96 -11.95 2.45
CA ASP A 13 -4.35 -10.63 2.00
C ASP A 13 -3.44 -9.56 2.59
N GLN A 14 -2.96 -8.67 1.72
CA GLN A 14 -2.15 -7.52 2.11
C GLN A 14 -2.78 -6.26 1.53
N LEU A 15 -2.94 -5.25 2.39
CA LEU A 15 -3.47 -3.95 1.99
C LEU A 15 -2.33 -3.08 1.47
N GLY A 16 -2.52 -2.50 0.29
CA GLY A 16 -1.57 -1.57 -0.31
C GLY A 16 -1.89 -0.10 -0.03
N ASP A 17 -1.00 0.79 -0.46
CA ASP A 17 -1.09 2.24 -0.24
C ASP A 17 -2.42 2.83 -0.69
N LYS A 18 -2.99 2.36 -1.81
CA LYS A 18 -4.31 2.82 -2.30
C LYS A 18 -5.42 2.66 -1.25
N THR A 19 -5.43 1.54 -0.53
CA THR A 19 -6.42 1.26 0.51
C THR A 19 -6.20 2.16 1.72
N GLN A 20 -4.93 2.40 2.08
CA GLN A 20 -4.59 3.36 3.13
C GLN A 20 -5.06 4.78 2.78
N ILE A 21 -4.83 5.24 1.54
CA ILE A 21 -5.30 6.55 1.06
C ILE A 21 -6.83 6.64 1.13
N MET A 22 -7.54 5.67 0.55
CA MET A 22 -9.01 5.68 0.51
C MET A 22 -9.64 5.67 1.89
N THR A 23 -9.05 4.94 2.83
CA THR A 23 -9.55 4.83 4.20
C THR A 23 -9.13 5.98 5.13
N ASN A 24 -8.52 7.04 4.56
CA ASN A 24 -7.96 8.15 5.30
C ASN A 24 -7.01 7.69 6.43
N GLY A 25 -6.22 6.65 6.16
CA GLY A 25 -5.22 6.13 7.08
C GLY A 25 -5.74 5.16 8.15
N ARG A 26 -7.03 4.80 8.16
CA ARG A 26 -7.57 3.80 9.10
C ARG A 26 -6.96 2.43 8.88
N TYR A 27 -6.79 2.02 7.63
CA TYR A 27 -6.01 0.83 7.29
C TYR A 27 -4.59 1.22 6.89
N LYS A 28 -3.63 0.38 7.26
CA LYS A 28 -2.20 0.64 7.05
C LYS A 28 -1.66 -0.30 5.97
N SER A 29 -0.99 0.29 4.99
CA SER A 29 -0.11 -0.39 4.07
C SER A 29 1.19 -0.70 4.78
N VAL A 30 1.58 -1.97 4.77
CA VAL A 30 2.75 -2.46 5.50
C VAL A 30 3.83 -2.95 4.53
N LEU A 31 5.07 -2.61 4.84
CA LEU A 31 6.22 -3.15 4.12
C LEU A 31 6.38 -4.63 4.48
N HIS A 32 6.48 -5.48 3.46
CA HIS A 32 6.73 -6.90 3.60
C HIS A 32 7.93 -7.30 2.74
N ARG A 33 8.65 -8.35 3.14
CA ARG A 33 9.82 -8.87 2.45
C ARG A 33 9.81 -10.38 2.43
N ALA A 34 10.09 -10.96 1.26
CA ALA A 34 10.43 -12.37 1.15
C ALA A 34 11.91 -12.57 1.51
N VAL A 35 12.19 -13.33 2.57
CA VAL A 35 13.56 -13.68 2.96
C VAL A 35 13.95 -15.00 2.29
N ALA A 36 15.13 -15.01 1.66
CA ALA A 36 15.71 -16.21 1.07
C ALA A 36 16.18 -17.16 2.18
N ASN A 37 16.05 -18.47 1.94
CA ASN A 37 16.53 -19.49 2.86
C ASN A 37 17.38 -20.51 2.08
N ARG A 38 18.33 -21.16 2.76
CA ARG A 38 19.20 -22.19 2.17
C ARG A 38 18.65 -23.62 2.31
N ALA A 39 17.61 -23.81 3.11
CA ALA A 39 17.14 -25.13 3.53
C ALA A 39 16.18 -25.76 2.51
N ALA A 40 15.31 -24.95 1.88
CA ALA A 40 14.30 -25.44 0.96
C ALA A 40 13.84 -24.37 -0.03
N MET A 41 13.47 -24.81 -1.23
CA MET A 41 12.85 -23.96 -2.24
C MET A 41 11.45 -23.53 -1.78
N ARG A 42 11.08 -22.26 -2.05
CA ARG A 42 9.75 -21.72 -1.77
C ARG A 42 9.22 -21.03 -3.02
N TYR A 43 8.02 -21.40 -3.43
CA TYR A 43 7.27 -20.74 -4.51
C TYR A 43 6.10 -19.94 -3.93
N SER A 44 5.76 -18.82 -4.58
CA SER A 44 4.59 -18.00 -4.23
C SER A 44 4.07 -17.30 -5.48
N ILE A 45 2.75 -17.20 -5.61
CA ILE A 45 2.09 -16.41 -6.64
C ILE A 45 1.45 -15.21 -5.95
N ALA A 46 1.72 -14.00 -6.46
CA ALA A 46 1.13 -12.76 -5.95
C ALA A 46 0.16 -12.20 -6.98
N ASN A 47 -1.11 -12.02 -6.59
CA ASN A 47 -2.13 -11.39 -7.41
C ASN A 47 -2.39 -9.98 -6.87
N PHE A 48 -2.26 -8.98 -7.75
CA PHE A 48 -2.46 -7.57 -7.39
C PHE A 48 -3.76 -7.07 -8.02
N LEU A 49 -4.68 -6.59 -7.18
CA LEU A 49 -5.84 -5.83 -7.64
C LEU A 49 -5.44 -4.35 -7.69
N VAL A 50 -5.40 -3.77 -8.89
CA VAL A 50 -4.98 -2.38 -9.12
C VAL A 50 -6.04 -1.63 -9.92
N PRO A 51 -6.24 -0.31 -9.66
CA PRO A 51 -7.10 0.52 -10.50
C PRO A 51 -6.56 0.68 -11.93
N ALA A 52 -7.39 1.18 -12.85
CA ALA A 52 -6.92 1.72 -14.11
C ALA A 52 -6.13 3.02 -13.89
N ASP A 53 -5.20 3.36 -14.78
CA ASP A 53 -4.29 4.49 -14.60
C ASP A 53 -5.01 5.84 -14.49
N GLU A 54 -6.14 6.01 -15.19
CA GLU A 54 -6.97 7.21 -15.16
C GLU A 54 -7.79 7.34 -13.86
N THR A 55 -7.81 6.29 -13.03
CA THR A 55 -8.59 6.29 -11.79
C THR A 55 -7.96 7.23 -10.77
N VAL A 56 -8.73 8.19 -10.26
CA VAL A 56 -8.31 9.08 -9.19
C VAL A 56 -8.42 8.37 -7.84
N ILE A 57 -7.30 8.25 -7.12
CA ILE A 57 -7.25 7.78 -5.74
C ILE A 57 -7.27 8.98 -4.79
N ARG A 58 -8.15 8.92 -3.79
CA ARG A 58 -8.32 9.96 -2.76
C ARG A 58 -9.00 9.38 -1.52
N PRO A 59 -8.92 10.06 -0.35
CA PRO A 59 -9.74 9.71 0.80
C PRO A 59 -11.23 9.71 0.44
N ILE A 60 -11.95 8.69 0.93
CA ILE A 60 -13.41 8.59 0.82
C ILE A 60 -14.01 9.74 1.65
N ALA A 61 -14.94 10.49 1.06
CA ALA A 61 -15.46 11.73 1.64
C ALA A 61 -16.07 11.52 3.03
N GLU A 62 -16.77 10.40 3.24
CA GLU A 62 -17.38 10.03 4.53
C GLU A 62 -16.36 9.73 5.63
N LEU A 63 -15.10 9.44 5.26
CA LEU A 63 -14.01 9.15 6.19
C LEU A 63 -13.13 10.39 6.48
N VAL A 64 -13.43 11.52 5.84
CA VAL A 64 -12.79 12.82 6.08
C VAL A 64 -13.74 13.65 6.94
N SER A 65 -13.31 14.02 8.14
CA SER A 65 -14.12 14.87 9.02
C SER A 65 -13.99 16.33 8.60
N ARG A 66 -15.12 17.04 8.54
CA ARG A 66 -15.16 18.49 8.31
C ARG A 66 -14.77 19.28 9.56
N SER A 67 -15.01 18.72 10.74
CA SER A 67 -14.41 19.20 11.99
C SER A 67 -13.01 18.60 12.11
N SER A 68 -12.03 19.37 12.55
CA SER A 68 -10.58 19.12 12.52
C SER A 68 -10.05 17.79 13.10
N SER A 69 -10.90 16.89 13.59
CA SER A 69 -10.53 15.59 14.17
C SER A 69 -9.95 14.58 13.18
N SER A 70 -10.20 14.73 11.87
CA SER A 70 -9.62 13.85 10.83
C SER A 70 -9.57 14.53 9.46
N PRO A 71 -8.59 15.42 9.21
CA PRO A 71 -8.39 16.03 7.90
C PRO A 71 -8.01 14.97 6.85
N ALA A 72 -8.13 15.33 5.56
CA ALA A 72 -7.72 14.46 4.47
C ALA A 72 -6.21 14.25 4.49
N MET A 73 -5.76 12.99 4.54
CA MET A 73 -4.34 12.65 4.62
C MET A 73 -3.56 12.90 3.31
N CYS A 74 -4.25 12.98 2.17
CA CYS A 74 -3.65 12.96 0.84
C CYS A 74 -4.53 13.77 -0.13
N CYS A 75 -3.91 14.54 -1.01
CA CYS A 75 -4.60 15.17 -2.13
C CYS A 75 -5.02 14.10 -3.17
N PRO A 76 -6.08 14.34 -3.96
CA PRO A 76 -6.42 13.46 -5.07
C PRO A 76 -5.26 13.33 -6.06
N VAL A 77 -4.97 12.10 -6.48
CA VAL A 77 -3.91 11.79 -7.47
C VAL A 77 -4.41 10.70 -8.41
N SER A 78 -4.06 10.75 -9.70
CA SER A 78 -4.38 9.63 -10.60
C SER A 78 -3.51 8.41 -10.29
N TYR A 79 -4.03 7.21 -10.53
CA TYR A 79 -3.26 6.00 -10.27
C TYR A 79 -2.02 5.92 -11.17
N GLY A 80 -2.11 6.38 -12.42
CA GLY A 80 -1.00 6.47 -13.35
C GLY A 80 0.11 7.43 -12.90
N GLU A 81 -0.23 8.59 -12.30
CA GLU A 81 0.77 9.47 -11.68
C GLU A 81 1.41 8.82 -10.45
N TYR A 82 0.62 8.10 -9.65
CA TYR A 82 1.12 7.38 -8.48
C TYR A 82 2.12 6.28 -8.89
N THR A 83 1.83 5.51 -9.94
CA THR A 83 2.69 4.43 -10.48
C THR A 83 3.72 4.90 -11.51
N GLY A 84 3.71 6.19 -11.88
CA GLY A 84 4.58 6.77 -12.90
C GLY A 84 6.08 6.71 -12.59
N ARG A 85 6.90 7.43 -13.38
CA ARG A 85 8.37 7.28 -13.44
C ARG A 85 9.14 7.44 -12.11
N ASN A 86 8.54 8.05 -11.10
CA ASN A 86 9.11 8.21 -9.76
C ASN A 86 8.63 7.13 -8.75
N SER A 87 7.93 6.09 -9.20
CA SER A 87 7.43 4.99 -8.38
C SER A 87 8.44 3.85 -8.25
N TYR A 88 8.11 2.90 -7.37
CA TYR A 88 8.90 1.68 -7.14
C TYR A 88 9.06 0.79 -8.39
N LEU A 89 8.22 0.98 -9.42
CA LEU A 89 8.31 0.25 -10.69
C LEU A 89 9.53 0.67 -11.51
N PHE A 90 9.98 1.91 -11.34
CA PHE A 90 11.05 2.50 -12.16
C PHE A 90 12.27 2.91 -11.34
N ARG A 91 12.11 3.09 -10.02
CA ARG A 91 13.17 3.51 -9.10
C ARG A 91 13.06 2.77 -7.78
N PRO A 92 14.18 2.33 -7.17
CA PRO A 92 14.13 1.75 -5.84
C PRO A 92 13.55 2.76 -4.83
N LEU A 93 12.81 2.25 -3.85
CA LEU A 93 12.38 3.04 -2.70
C LEU A 93 13.61 3.30 -1.83
N GLU A 94 14.22 4.49 -1.95
CA GLU A 94 15.39 4.95 -1.17
C GLU A 94 15.04 5.15 0.32
N GLY A 95 14.53 4.10 0.97
CA GLY A 95 14.05 4.13 2.35
C GLY A 95 12.73 4.89 2.58
N LYS A 96 12.17 5.54 1.56
CA LYS A 96 10.90 6.30 1.66
C LYS A 96 9.74 5.48 1.11
N ARG A 97 8.56 5.59 1.72
CA ARG A 97 7.36 4.97 1.14
C ARG A 97 6.81 5.85 0.03
N ARG A 98 6.22 5.23 -0.99
CA ARG A 98 5.65 5.97 -2.12
C ARG A 98 4.52 6.89 -1.68
N ILE A 99 3.65 6.43 -0.76
CA ILE A 99 2.58 7.24 -0.19
C ILE A 99 3.07 8.55 0.44
N ASP A 100 4.29 8.59 1.01
CA ASP A 100 4.81 9.76 1.72
C ASP A 100 4.99 10.99 0.79
N SER A 101 5.15 10.76 -0.52
CA SER A 101 5.22 11.84 -1.52
C SER A 101 3.89 12.54 -1.79
N PHE A 102 2.78 11.97 -1.32
CA PHE A 102 1.41 12.45 -1.58
C PHE A 102 0.67 12.86 -0.30
N LEU A 103 1.28 12.64 0.86
CA LEU A 103 0.69 13.06 2.12
C LEU A 103 0.67 14.58 2.21
N VAL A 104 -0.44 15.13 2.70
CA VAL A 104 -0.50 16.55 3.05
C VAL A 104 0.44 16.78 4.23
N SER A 105 1.37 17.74 4.11
CA SER A 105 2.26 18.10 5.22
C SER A 105 1.41 18.52 6.42
N ALA A 106 1.68 17.94 7.60
CA ALA A 106 1.08 18.43 8.83
C ALA A 106 1.58 19.86 9.09
N SER A 107 0.67 20.81 9.15
CA SER A 107 0.93 22.18 9.61
C SER A 107 1.30 22.22 11.09
#